data_AF-A0A5N9CZQ9-F1
#
_entry.id   AF-A0A5N9CZQ9-F1
#
_cell.length_a   1.000
_cell.length_b   1.000
_cell.length_c   1.000
_cell.angle_alpha   90.00
_cell.angle_beta   90.00
_cell.angle_gamma   90.00
#
_symmetry.space_group_name_H-M   'P 1'
#
loop_
_entity.id
_entity.type
_entity.pdbx_description
1 polymer ?
#
loop_
_entity_poly.entity_id
_entity_poly.type
_entity_poly.pdbx_seq_one_letter_code
_entity_poly.pdbx_strand_id
1 'polypeptide(L)'
;RFKPFFIEAPLPADNIEGYRRLAEATSVRIAVGDWGFSTRHEFADLLRRGRLDVVQPSAVRAGGMHEILNIAEDAYRFGALCIPHTWCHVVGVAAELHLAAITPNMPYFEFPIAFPASPLIENLLLPNFVISDDGTMEVPNRPGLGFELNEDVISEFRVDPY
;
A
#
# COMPACT_ATOMS: atom_id res chain seq x y z
N ARG A 1 17.94 -16.91 14.74
CA ARG A 1 17.21 -16.99 13.44
C ARG A 1 16.02 -16.04 13.54
N PHE A 2 15.94 -15.03 12.67
CA PHE A 2 14.83 -14.07 12.68
C PHE A 2 13.54 -14.69 12.14
N LYS A 3 12.40 -14.10 12.46
CA LYS A 3 11.06 -14.49 11.96
C LYS A 3 10.39 -13.27 11.30
N PRO A 4 10.88 -12.83 10.13
CA PRO A 4 10.26 -11.71 9.43
C PRO A 4 8.81 -12.03 9.07
N PHE A 5 7.95 -11.00 9.07
CA PHE A 5 6.54 -11.17 8.73
C PHE A 5 6.35 -11.49 7.24
N PHE A 6 7.08 -10.78 6.37
CA PHE A 6 7.27 -11.08 4.95
C PHE A 6 8.67 -10.66 4.46
N ILE A 7 9.03 -11.06 3.24
CA ILE A 7 10.12 -10.49 2.43
C ILE A 7 9.51 -9.80 1.21
N GLU A 8 9.81 -8.53 1.03
CA GLU A 8 9.29 -7.68 -0.04
C GLU A 8 10.22 -7.67 -1.25
N ALA A 9 9.62 -7.71 -2.45
CA ALA A 9 10.29 -7.54 -3.74
C ALA A 9 11.67 -8.24 -3.88
N PRO A 10 11.83 -9.53 -3.48
CA PRO A 10 13.13 -10.21 -3.52
C PRO A 10 13.65 -10.52 -4.94
N LEU A 11 12.81 -10.37 -5.96
CA LEU A 11 13.11 -10.71 -7.36
C LEU A 11 12.62 -9.57 -8.29
N PRO A 12 13.05 -9.53 -9.55
CA PRO A 12 12.45 -8.65 -10.55
C PRO A 12 10.94 -8.91 -10.70
N ALA A 13 10.15 -7.85 -10.86
CA ALA A 13 8.68 -7.90 -10.90
C ALA A 13 8.12 -8.81 -12.02
N ASP A 14 8.82 -8.93 -13.13
CA ASP A 14 8.45 -9.77 -14.27
C ASP A 14 8.75 -11.28 -14.07
N ASN A 15 9.49 -11.63 -13.02
CA ASN A 15 9.90 -13.01 -12.73
C ASN A 15 8.87 -13.79 -11.89
N ILE A 16 7.64 -13.90 -12.38
CA ILE A 16 6.53 -14.59 -11.69
C ILE A 16 6.87 -16.05 -11.35
N GLU A 17 7.58 -16.76 -12.22
CA GLU A 17 8.00 -18.14 -11.96
C GLU A 17 9.06 -18.24 -10.85
N GLY A 18 9.96 -17.26 -10.77
CA GLY A 18 10.89 -17.13 -9.65
C GLY A 18 10.17 -16.92 -8.33
N TYR A 19 9.13 -16.08 -8.31
CA TYR A 19 8.27 -15.89 -7.14
C TYR A 19 7.59 -17.18 -6.70
N ARG A 20 7.02 -17.94 -7.65
CA ARG A 20 6.40 -19.24 -7.36
C ARG A 20 7.40 -20.20 -6.69
N ARG A 21 8.59 -20.33 -7.28
CA ARG A 21 9.66 -21.19 -6.75
C ARG A 21 10.11 -20.74 -5.36
N LEU A 22 10.19 -19.43 -5.12
CA LEU A 22 10.57 -18.89 -3.83
C LEU A 22 9.50 -19.16 -2.78
N ALA A 23 8.24 -18.85 -3.07
CA ALA A 23 7.10 -19.09 -2.18
C ALA A 23 6.96 -20.58 -1.80
N GLU A 24 7.26 -21.50 -2.72
CA GLU A 24 7.27 -22.94 -2.43
C GLU A 24 8.48 -23.41 -1.61
N ALA A 25 9.59 -22.67 -1.63
CA ALA A 25 10.84 -23.05 -0.98
C ALA A 25 10.98 -22.52 0.46
N THR A 26 10.07 -21.66 0.91
CA THR A 26 10.15 -21.01 2.23
C THR A 26 8.79 -20.95 2.90
N SER A 27 8.79 -20.83 4.23
CA SER A 27 7.58 -20.57 5.01
C SER A 27 7.42 -19.09 5.39
N VAL A 28 8.38 -18.24 4.98
CA VAL A 28 8.29 -16.78 5.16
C VAL A 28 7.44 -16.22 4.04
N ARG A 29 6.46 -15.35 4.36
CA ARG A 29 5.59 -14.76 3.35
C ARG A 29 6.39 -13.99 2.31
N ILE A 30 6.03 -14.13 1.05
CA ILE A 30 6.58 -13.29 -0.02
C ILE A 30 5.56 -12.21 -0.39
N ALA A 31 6.02 -10.96 -0.39
CA ALA A 31 5.22 -9.78 -0.67
C ALA A 31 5.72 -9.08 -1.95
N VAL A 32 4.79 -8.67 -2.80
CA VAL A 32 5.06 -7.87 -4.00
C VAL A 32 3.80 -7.13 -4.44
N GLY A 33 3.96 -6.01 -5.14
CA GLY A 33 2.82 -5.32 -5.74
C GLY A 33 2.98 -3.82 -5.89
N ASP A 34 4.11 -3.29 -5.44
CA ASP A 34 4.45 -1.88 -5.49
C ASP A 34 4.89 -1.47 -6.90
N TRP A 35 6.09 -1.87 -7.33
CA TRP A 35 6.73 -1.43 -8.55
C TRP A 35 6.51 -2.46 -9.68
N GLY A 36 6.09 -1.98 -10.85
CA GLY A 36 5.82 -2.84 -12.00
C GLY A 36 4.40 -3.44 -12.06
N PHE A 37 3.49 -3.05 -11.15
CA PHE A 37 2.10 -3.52 -11.12
C PHE A 37 1.14 -2.32 -11.07
N SER A 38 0.09 -2.34 -11.86
CA SER A 38 -0.84 -1.20 -12.01
C SER A 38 -2.31 -1.61 -12.19
N THR A 39 -2.61 -2.88 -12.46
CA THR A 39 -3.98 -3.34 -12.70
C THR A 39 -4.27 -4.64 -11.96
N ARG A 40 -5.54 -4.86 -11.59
CA ARG A 40 -5.95 -6.11 -10.91
C ARG A 40 -5.55 -7.40 -11.65
N HIS A 41 -5.38 -7.32 -12.97
CA HIS A 41 -5.01 -8.46 -13.80
C HIS A 41 -3.59 -8.95 -13.49
N GLU A 42 -2.66 -8.03 -13.23
CA GLU A 42 -1.29 -8.39 -12.90
C GLU A 42 -1.22 -8.97 -11.47
N PHE A 43 -2.01 -8.43 -10.54
CA PHE A 43 -2.18 -9.01 -9.20
C PHE A 43 -2.81 -10.41 -9.25
N ALA A 44 -3.80 -10.63 -10.11
CA ALA A 44 -4.39 -11.95 -10.31
C ALA A 44 -3.35 -12.96 -10.81
N ASP A 45 -2.42 -12.54 -11.66
CA ASP A 45 -1.31 -13.37 -12.12
C ASP A 45 -0.32 -13.70 -10.99
N LEU A 46 0.02 -12.72 -10.15
CA LEU A 46 0.84 -12.94 -8.95
C LEU A 46 0.20 -13.95 -7.98
N LEU A 47 -1.10 -13.83 -7.74
CA LEU A 47 -1.84 -14.74 -6.85
C LEU A 47 -1.93 -16.15 -7.45
N ARG A 48 -2.31 -16.27 -8.73
CA ARG A 48 -2.55 -17.58 -9.37
C ARG A 48 -1.27 -18.32 -9.73
N ARG A 49 -0.29 -17.62 -10.30
CA ARG A 49 0.94 -18.21 -10.86
C ARG A 49 2.10 -18.05 -9.89
N GLY A 50 2.26 -16.87 -9.32
CA GLY A 50 3.33 -16.57 -8.35
C GLY A 50 3.10 -17.16 -6.96
N ARG A 51 1.86 -17.56 -6.64
CA ARG A 51 1.45 -18.09 -5.33
C ARG A 51 1.86 -17.19 -4.17
N LEU A 52 1.73 -15.87 -4.35
CA LEU A 52 2.11 -14.91 -3.32
C LEU A 52 1.19 -14.97 -2.09
N ASP A 53 1.79 -14.80 -0.92
CA ASP A 53 1.09 -14.72 0.36
C ASP A 53 0.58 -13.30 0.67
N VAL A 54 1.21 -12.29 0.08
CA VAL A 54 0.90 -10.87 0.29
C VAL A 54 1.00 -10.13 -1.04
N VAL A 55 -0.06 -9.39 -1.40
CA VAL A 55 -0.03 -8.41 -2.48
C VAL A 55 0.02 -6.99 -1.92
N GLN A 56 0.75 -6.09 -2.59
CA GLN A 56 0.98 -4.72 -2.11
C GLN A 56 0.51 -3.64 -3.10
N PRO A 57 -0.77 -3.63 -3.52
CA PRO A 57 -1.26 -2.63 -4.46
C PRO A 57 -1.28 -1.24 -3.81
N SER A 58 -1.09 -0.18 -4.60
CA SER A 58 -1.10 1.20 -4.11
C SER A 58 -2.26 1.98 -4.71
N ALA A 59 -3.09 2.64 -3.90
CA ALA A 59 -4.26 3.37 -4.42
C ALA A 59 -3.90 4.47 -5.43
N VAL A 60 -2.69 5.04 -5.34
CA VAL A 60 -2.19 6.08 -6.24
C VAL A 60 -1.59 5.56 -7.55
N ARG A 61 -1.43 4.24 -7.70
CA ARG A 61 -0.85 3.60 -8.90
C ARG A 61 -1.75 2.54 -9.51
N ALA A 62 -2.29 1.66 -8.67
CA ALA A 62 -3.04 0.48 -9.06
C ALA A 62 -4.52 0.75 -9.32
N GLY A 63 -4.87 1.89 -9.93
CA GLY A 63 -6.24 2.17 -10.40
C GLY A 63 -7.23 2.78 -9.39
N GLY A 64 -6.77 3.24 -8.22
CA GLY A 64 -7.62 3.91 -7.23
C GLY A 64 -8.26 2.98 -6.19
N MET A 65 -8.92 3.57 -5.18
CA MET A 65 -9.46 2.84 -4.02
C MET A 65 -10.37 1.66 -4.38
N HIS A 66 -11.26 1.84 -5.37
CA HIS A 66 -12.17 0.78 -5.78
C HIS A 66 -11.42 -0.40 -6.42
N GLU A 67 -10.34 -0.13 -7.15
CA GLU A 67 -9.49 -1.19 -7.72
C GLU A 67 -8.78 -1.97 -6.61
N ILE A 68 -8.31 -1.29 -5.57
CA ILE A 68 -7.70 -1.95 -4.39
C ILE A 68 -8.68 -2.90 -3.71
N LEU A 69 -9.96 -2.53 -3.57
CA LEU A 69 -10.98 -3.43 -3.01
C LEU A 69 -11.16 -4.70 -3.85
N ASN A 70 -11.17 -4.55 -5.19
CA ASN A 70 -11.24 -5.71 -6.09
C ASN A 70 -10.01 -6.61 -5.94
N ILE A 71 -8.81 -6.03 -5.85
CA ILE A 71 -7.56 -6.79 -5.63
C ILE A 71 -7.56 -7.47 -4.26
N ALA A 72 -8.02 -6.78 -3.22
CA ALA A 72 -8.08 -7.33 -1.87
C ALA A 72 -9.06 -8.49 -1.77
N GLU A 73 -10.21 -8.41 -2.45
CA GLU A 73 -11.17 -9.53 -2.52
C GLU A 73 -10.59 -10.73 -3.28
N ASP A 74 -9.88 -10.49 -4.39
CA ASP A 74 -9.18 -11.58 -5.07
C ASP A 74 -8.12 -12.20 -4.17
N ALA A 75 -7.28 -11.40 -3.51
CA ALA A 75 -6.28 -11.89 -2.55
C ALA A 75 -6.93 -12.73 -1.43
N TYR A 76 -8.05 -12.27 -0.88
CA TYR A 76 -8.81 -12.98 0.14
C TYR A 76 -9.25 -14.37 -0.32
N ARG A 77 -9.74 -14.49 -1.56
CA ARG A 77 -10.17 -15.77 -2.16
C ARG A 77 -9.01 -16.75 -2.35
N PHE A 78 -7.78 -16.25 -2.53
CA PHE A 78 -6.56 -17.06 -2.60
C PHE A 78 -5.91 -17.31 -1.23
N GLY A 79 -6.51 -16.81 -0.13
CA GLY A 79 -5.94 -16.93 1.21
C GLY A 79 -4.73 -16.02 1.46
N ALA A 80 -4.54 -15.01 0.62
CA ALA A 80 -3.47 -14.03 0.70
C ALA A 80 -3.92 -12.74 1.41
N LEU A 81 -2.94 -12.02 1.96
CA LEU A 81 -3.15 -10.68 2.51
C LEU A 81 -3.03 -9.63 1.39
N CYS A 82 -3.76 -8.53 1.57
CA CYS A 82 -3.57 -7.31 0.78
C CYS A 82 -3.00 -6.27 1.74
N ILE A 83 -1.72 -5.91 1.61
CA ILE A 83 -1.05 -4.93 2.47
C ILE A 83 -0.59 -3.79 1.56
N PRO A 84 -1.37 -2.72 1.43
CA PRO A 84 -1.09 -1.66 0.48
C PRO A 84 0.27 -0.98 0.71
N HIS A 85 0.87 -0.54 -0.39
CA HIS A 85 2.08 0.26 -0.40
C HIS A 85 1.73 1.74 -0.59
N THR A 86 2.29 2.61 0.26
CA THR A 86 2.19 4.08 0.17
C THR A 86 3.52 4.78 0.38
N TRP A 87 4.51 4.45 -0.44
CA TRP A 87 5.65 5.35 -0.66
C TRP A 87 5.35 6.44 -1.69
N CYS A 88 4.51 7.42 -1.34
CA CYS A 88 4.42 8.69 -2.09
C CYS A 88 4.18 9.91 -1.20
N HIS A 89 3.02 9.99 -0.56
CA HIS A 89 2.58 11.11 0.28
C HIS A 89 1.35 10.71 1.09
N VAL A 90 1.13 11.43 2.18
CA VAL A 90 0.03 11.23 3.14
C VAL A 90 -1.38 11.17 2.54
N VAL A 91 -1.63 11.69 1.32
CA VAL A 91 -2.94 11.51 0.65
C VAL A 91 -3.24 10.05 0.32
N GLY A 92 -2.22 9.26 -0.06
CA GLY A 92 -2.37 7.82 -0.27
C GLY A 92 -2.69 7.10 1.05
N VAL A 93 -2.06 7.55 2.14
CA VAL A 93 -2.25 6.97 3.48
C VAL A 93 -3.70 7.16 3.92
N ALA A 94 -4.29 8.32 3.64
CA ALA A 94 -5.69 8.57 3.94
C ALA A 94 -6.61 7.56 3.23
N ALA A 95 -6.34 7.29 1.95
CA ALA A 95 -7.10 6.30 1.19
C ALA A 95 -6.94 4.88 1.76
N GLU A 96 -5.72 4.49 2.10
CA GLU A 96 -5.40 3.15 2.62
C GLU A 96 -5.91 2.93 4.03
N LEU A 97 -5.94 3.96 4.88
CA LEU A 97 -6.58 3.91 6.19
C LEU A 97 -8.06 3.54 6.09
N HIS A 98 -8.80 4.18 5.18
CA HIS A 98 -10.21 3.84 4.92
C HIS A 98 -10.37 2.43 4.36
N LEU A 99 -9.47 2.01 3.46
CA LEU A 99 -9.50 0.65 2.88
C LEU A 99 -9.22 -0.41 3.94
N ALA A 100 -8.22 -0.22 4.79
CA ALA A 100 -7.85 -1.15 5.86
C ALA A 100 -8.98 -1.32 6.87
N ALA A 101 -9.68 -0.24 7.19
CA ALA A 101 -10.82 -0.26 8.11
C ALA A 101 -11.99 -1.15 7.65
N ILE A 102 -12.13 -1.38 6.33
CA ILE A 102 -13.24 -2.15 5.75
C ILE A 102 -12.83 -3.48 5.11
N THR A 103 -11.52 -3.81 5.11
CA THR A 103 -10.96 -4.94 4.37
C THR A 103 -10.34 -5.98 5.32
N PRO A 104 -10.99 -7.14 5.55
CA PRO A 104 -10.56 -8.09 6.59
C PRO A 104 -9.16 -8.70 6.42
N ASN A 105 -8.64 -8.79 5.19
CA ASN A 105 -7.29 -9.29 4.90
C ASN A 105 -6.25 -8.18 4.70
N MET A 106 -6.52 -6.99 5.23
CA MET A 106 -5.64 -5.83 5.20
C MET A 106 -5.25 -5.40 6.63
N PRO A 107 -4.43 -6.22 7.33
CA PRO A 107 -4.09 -5.96 8.72
C PRO A 107 -3.13 -4.77 8.90
N TYR A 108 -2.44 -4.38 7.83
CA TYR A 108 -1.44 -3.33 7.82
C TYR A 108 -1.56 -2.51 6.53
N PHE A 109 -1.13 -1.26 6.59
CA PHE A 109 -0.84 -0.40 5.46
C PHE A 109 0.45 0.37 5.76
N GLU A 110 1.14 0.83 4.73
CA GLU A 110 2.40 1.54 4.89
C GLU A 110 2.17 3.02 5.28
N PHE A 111 2.98 3.52 6.21
CA PHE A 111 3.07 4.95 6.52
C PHE A 111 4.46 5.47 6.10
N PRO A 112 4.56 6.37 5.11
CA PRO A 112 5.85 6.86 4.65
C PRO A 112 6.47 7.80 5.69
N ILE A 113 7.72 7.53 6.07
CA ILE A 113 8.53 8.39 6.94
C ILE A 113 9.75 8.81 6.13
N ALA A 114 9.77 10.06 5.69
CA ALA A 114 10.81 10.56 4.78
C ALA A 114 12.10 10.85 5.55
N PHE A 115 13.24 10.47 4.96
CA PHE A 115 14.55 10.86 5.47
C PHE A 115 15.47 11.36 4.34
N PRO A 116 15.80 12.67 4.29
CA PRO A 116 15.36 13.74 5.20
C PRO A 116 13.85 14.00 5.11
N ALA A 117 13.28 14.62 6.15
CA ALA A 117 11.86 14.97 6.20
C ALA A 117 11.45 15.80 4.98
N SER A 118 10.24 15.54 4.46
CA SER A 118 9.72 16.17 3.25
C SER A 118 8.28 16.62 3.47
N PRO A 119 8.00 17.94 3.43
CA PRO A 119 6.64 18.46 3.58
C PRO A 119 5.66 17.89 2.54
N LEU A 120 6.13 17.61 1.32
CA LEU A 120 5.34 16.97 0.27
C LEU A 120 4.92 15.53 0.62
N ILE A 121 5.72 14.82 1.41
CA ILE A 121 5.40 13.45 1.81
C ILE A 121 4.52 13.48 3.05
N GLU A 122 4.85 14.30 4.04
CA GLU A 122 4.35 14.18 5.42
C GLU A 122 3.30 15.23 5.80
N ASN A 123 3.25 16.40 5.13
CA ASN A 123 2.47 17.56 5.56
C ASN A 123 1.46 18.08 4.54
N LEU A 124 1.15 17.32 3.48
CA LEU A 124 0.16 17.70 2.46
C LEU A 124 -1.29 17.71 2.95
N LEU A 125 -1.59 17.12 4.11
CA LEU A 125 -2.94 17.00 4.66
C LEU A 125 -3.07 17.65 6.04
N LEU A 126 -4.24 18.24 6.30
CA LEU A 126 -4.64 18.80 7.58
C LEU A 126 -5.96 18.17 8.09
N PRO A 127 -6.06 17.84 9.40
CA PRO A 127 -4.95 17.81 10.36
C PRO A 127 -3.90 16.74 9.98
N ASN A 128 -2.69 16.87 10.50
CA ASN A 128 -1.68 15.82 10.35
C ASN A 128 -2.18 14.50 10.96
N PHE A 129 -1.72 13.38 10.42
CA PHE A 129 -1.99 12.07 11.00
C PHE A 129 -1.43 11.94 12.41
N VAL A 130 -2.18 11.25 13.27
CA VAL A 130 -1.75 10.87 14.62
C VAL A 130 -1.67 9.35 14.67
N ILE A 131 -0.50 8.83 14.98
CA ILE A 131 -0.26 7.41 15.20
C ILE A 131 -0.25 7.19 16.72
N SER A 132 -1.14 6.33 17.21
CA SER A 132 -1.23 5.95 18.61
C SER A 132 0.00 5.13 19.04
N ASP A 133 0.26 5.06 20.35
CA ASP A 133 1.40 4.31 20.91
C ASP A 133 1.40 2.81 20.56
N ASP A 134 0.23 2.26 20.22
CA ASP A 134 0.06 0.86 19.79
C ASP A 134 0.23 0.66 18.27
N GLY A 135 0.60 1.72 17.54
CA GLY A 135 0.81 1.70 16.09
C GLY A 135 -0.47 1.78 15.27
N THR A 136 -1.60 2.11 15.88
CA THR A 136 -2.89 2.26 15.18
C THR A 136 -3.23 3.71 14.89
N MET A 137 -4.21 3.93 14.01
CA MET A 137 -4.70 5.25 13.62
C MET A 137 -6.23 5.24 13.65
N GLU A 138 -6.83 6.31 14.15
CA GLU A 138 -8.29 6.47 14.07
C GLU A 138 -8.71 6.85 12.65
N VAL A 139 -9.76 6.20 12.16
CA VAL A 139 -10.37 6.54 10.87
C VAL A 139 -11.15 7.85 11.02
N PRO A 140 -10.88 8.88 10.21
CA PRO A 140 -11.63 10.13 10.26
C PRO A 140 -13.12 9.92 10.00
N ASN A 141 -13.97 10.66 10.72
CA ASN A 141 -15.43 10.64 10.55
C ASN A 141 -15.97 11.77 9.65
N ARG A 142 -15.08 12.54 9.04
CA ARG A 142 -15.40 13.64 8.11
C ARG A 142 -15.65 13.10 6.68
N PRO A 143 -16.42 13.79 5.83
CA PRO A 143 -16.67 13.35 4.46
C PRO A 143 -15.39 13.17 3.61
N GLY A 144 -15.46 12.29 2.61
CA GLY A 144 -14.34 12.01 1.71
C GLY A 144 -13.21 11.26 2.42
N LEU A 145 -11.96 11.64 2.16
CA LEU A 145 -10.80 11.11 2.87
C LEU A 145 -10.72 11.58 4.33
N GLY A 146 -11.47 12.63 4.68
CA GLY A 146 -11.53 13.18 6.03
C GLY A 146 -10.48 14.23 6.37
N PHE A 147 -9.75 14.71 5.37
CA PHE A 147 -8.68 15.71 5.48
C PHE A 147 -8.90 16.87 4.50
N GLU A 148 -8.24 17.99 4.78
CA GLU A 148 -8.09 19.12 3.87
C GLU A 148 -6.65 19.15 3.33
N LEU A 149 -6.47 19.72 2.14
CA LEU A 149 -5.13 19.94 1.60
C LEU A 149 -4.44 21.08 2.35
N ASN A 150 -3.14 20.94 2.59
CA ASN A 150 -2.32 22.00 3.15
C ASN A 150 -1.90 22.98 2.06
N GLU A 151 -2.65 24.08 1.92
CA GLU A 151 -2.41 25.11 0.90
C GLU A 151 -1.03 25.78 1.01
N ASP A 152 -0.45 25.85 2.22
CA ASP A 152 0.89 26.42 2.40
C ASP A 152 1.96 25.55 1.72
N VAL A 153 1.90 24.22 1.95
CA VAL A 153 2.78 23.25 1.29
C VAL A 153 2.54 23.24 -0.22
N ILE A 154 1.28 23.28 -0.65
CA ILE A 154 0.96 23.33 -2.09
C ILE A 154 1.54 24.59 -2.73
N SER A 155 1.45 25.75 -2.07
CA SER A 155 1.97 27.01 -2.60
C SER A 155 3.49 27.02 -2.68
N GLU A 156 4.18 26.48 -1.67
CA GLU A 156 5.65 26.43 -1.62
C GLU A 156 6.23 25.52 -2.72
N PHE A 157 5.61 24.36 -2.94
CA PHE A 157 6.12 23.34 -3.86
C PHE A 157 5.41 23.33 -5.22
N ARG A 158 4.62 24.36 -5.52
CA ARG A 158 3.94 24.48 -6.81
C ARG A 158 4.95 24.54 -7.94
N VAL A 159 4.73 23.73 -8.97
CA VAL A 159 5.49 23.77 -10.22
C VAL A 159 4.57 24.29 -11.32
N ASP A 160 5.04 25.23 -12.13
CA ASP A 160 4.29 25.69 -13.30
C ASP A 160 4.17 24.54 -14.31
N PRO A 161 2.98 24.28 -14.87
CA PRO A 161 2.82 23.28 -15.91
C PRO A 161 3.68 23.66 -17.12
N TYR A 162 4.39 22.66 -17.66
CA TYR A 162 5.15 22.78 -18.90
C TYR A 162 4.25 23.05 -20.12
#